data_AF-X1AKU4-F1
#
_entry.id   AF-X1AKU4-F1
#
_cell.length_a   1.000
_cell.length_b   1.000
_cell.length_c   1.000
_cell.angle_alpha   90.00
_cell.angle_beta   90.00
_cell.angle_gamma   90.00
#
_symmetry.space_group_name_H-M   'P 1'
#
loop_
_entity.id
_entity.type
_entity.pdbx_description
1 polymer ?
#
loop_
_entity_poly.entity_id
_entity_poly.type
_entity_poly.pdbx_seq_one_letter_code
_entity_poly.pdbx_strand_id
1 'polypeptide(L)'
;MAYREVHMTEIKEILLRVAKGFSIRSISKTLSIHGKTIKNYINLSKKLGVDPAKDNITDDLVEKIKAQFLSQKNKSIPVPRNEILLPYKDRIEKYLEKGIKGSKIMRLLARDGILVTFPPKTSPS
;
A
#
# COMPACT_ATOMS: atom_id res chain seq x y z
N MET A 1 -8.93 2.39 -11.78
CA MET A 1 -9.06 2.78 -10.35
C MET A 1 -8.64 4.23 -10.25
N ALA A 2 -9.59 5.15 -10.10
CA ALA A 2 -9.28 6.56 -9.89
C ALA A 2 -8.62 6.74 -8.51
N TYR A 3 -7.53 7.50 -8.45
CA TYR A 3 -6.88 7.88 -7.21
C TYR A 3 -7.83 8.77 -6.40
N ARG A 4 -8.15 8.37 -5.17
CA ARG A 4 -8.84 9.23 -4.21
C ARG A 4 -7.88 9.49 -3.07
N GLU A 5 -7.48 10.74 -2.92
CA GLU A 5 -6.77 11.20 -1.73
C GLU A 5 -7.70 11.01 -0.54
N VAL A 6 -7.24 10.22 0.45
CA VAL A 6 -8.03 10.01 1.66
C VAL A 6 -7.67 11.12 2.64
N HIS A 7 -8.62 12.01 2.89
CA HIS A 7 -8.46 13.11 3.84
C HIS A 7 -8.55 12.62 5.29
N MET A 8 -7.92 13.34 6.22
CA MET A 8 -7.98 13.01 7.67
C MET A 8 -9.39 12.95 8.21
N THR A 9 -10.25 13.82 7.67
CA THR A 9 -11.67 13.84 7.96
C THR A 9 -12.36 12.52 7.60
N GLU A 10 -12.00 11.87 6.48
CA GLU A 10 -12.61 10.60 6.07
C GLU A 10 -12.19 9.46 7.00
N ILE A 11 -10.92 9.38 7.42
CA ILE A 11 -10.47 8.33 8.35
C ILE A 11 -11.14 8.51 9.72
N LYS A 12 -11.17 9.75 10.24
CA LYS A 12 -11.81 10.07 11.52
C LYS A 12 -13.30 9.72 11.49
N GLU A 13 -14.01 10.10 10.43
CA GLU A 13 -15.44 9.82 10.26
C GLU A 13 -15.74 8.32 10.18
N ILE A 14 -14.90 7.53 9.50
CA ILE A 14 -15.03 6.06 9.46
C ILE A 14 -14.93 5.49 10.88
N LEU A 15 -13.88 5.86 11.62
CA LEU A 15 -13.66 5.34 12.97
C LEU A 15 -14.81 5.76 13.90
N LEU A 16 -15.28 7.01 13.83
CA LEU A 16 -16.39 7.51 14.64
C LEU A 16 -17.69 6.75 14.36
N ARG A 17 -17.94 6.39 13.10
CA ARG A 17 -19.12 5.57 12.75
C ARG A 17 -18.98 4.13 13.28
N VAL A 18 -17.77 3.58 13.27
CA VAL A 18 -17.52 2.27 13.90
C VAL A 18 -17.76 2.36 15.41
N ALA A 19 -17.33 3.43 16.07
CA ALA A 19 -17.60 3.70 17.49
C ALA A 19 -19.10 3.77 17.81
N LYS A 20 -19.88 4.37 16.91
CA LYS A 20 -21.34 4.44 17.00
C LYS A 20 -22.06 3.12 16.63
N GLY A 21 -21.32 2.04 16.34
CA GLY A 21 -21.89 0.73 16.03
C GLY A 21 -22.39 0.57 14.59
N PHE A 22 -22.07 1.48 13.66
CA PHE A 22 -22.45 1.32 12.26
C PHE A 22 -21.72 0.15 11.60
N SER A 23 -22.44 -0.63 10.80
CA SER A 23 -21.84 -1.72 10.03
C SER A 23 -20.96 -1.19 8.89
N ILE A 24 -19.91 -1.95 8.55
CA ILE A 24 -19.00 -1.64 7.42
C ILE A 24 -19.78 -1.42 6.12
N ARG A 25 -20.87 -2.17 5.90
CA ARG A 25 -21.73 -2.02 4.72
C ARG A 25 -22.44 -0.67 4.69
N SER A 26 -22.94 -0.21 5.83
CA SER A 26 -23.58 1.11 5.97
C SER A 26 -22.57 2.23 5.70
N ILE A 27 -21.41 2.17 6.36
CA ILE A 27 -20.32 3.15 6.20
C ILE A 27 -19.84 3.20 4.75
N SER A 28 -19.65 2.04 4.11
CA SER A 28 -19.23 1.92 2.72
C SER A 28 -20.20 2.60 1.76
N LYS A 29 -21.51 2.45 1.98
CA LYS A 29 -22.54 3.13 1.18
C LYS A 29 -22.54 4.63 1.40
N THR A 30 -22.45 5.10 2.65
CA THR A 30 -22.54 6.54 2.93
C THR A 30 -21.31 7.31 2.50
N LEU A 31 -20.11 6.77 2.73
CA LEU A 31 -18.86 7.46 2.39
C LEU A 31 -18.37 7.11 0.97
N SER A 32 -19.03 6.18 0.28
CA SER A 32 -18.57 5.63 -1.01
C SER A 32 -17.13 5.08 -0.94
N ILE A 33 -16.76 4.52 0.22
CA ILE A 33 -15.44 3.93 0.46
C ILE A 33 -15.56 2.42 0.37
N HIS A 34 -14.60 1.80 -0.31
CA HIS A 34 -14.57 0.35 -0.45
C HIS A 34 -14.44 -0.34 0.93
N GLY A 35 -15.26 -1.35 1.20
CA GLY A 35 -15.28 -2.04 2.49
C GLY A 35 -13.93 -2.61 2.93
N LYS A 36 -13.04 -2.98 1.99
CA LYS A 36 -11.66 -3.39 2.27
C LYS A 36 -10.83 -2.27 2.90
N THR A 37 -11.00 -1.03 2.46
CA THR A 37 -10.30 0.13 3.01
C THR A 37 -10.76 0.40 4.44
N ILE A 38 -12.06 0.33 4.69
CA ILE A 38 -12.63 0.46 6.04
C ILE A 38 -12.07 -0.63 6.97
N LYS A 39 -12.06 -1.90 6.53
CA LYS A 39 -11.45 -3.01 7.28
C LYS A 39 -9.97 -2.76 7.57
N ASN A 40 -9.22 -2.23 6.61
CA ASN A 40 -7.82 -1.91 6.82
C ASN A 40 -7.64 -0.85 7.90
N TYR A 41 -8.42 0.23 7.91
CA TYR A 41 -8.32 1.25 8.97
C TYR A 41 -8.67 0.71 10.36
N ILE A 42 -9.72 -0.12 10.47
CA ILE A 42 -10.06 -0.79 11.74
C ILE A 42 -8.93 -1.72 12.20
N ASN A 43 -8.29 -2.44 11.27
CA ASN A 43 -7.17 -3.30 11.61
C ASN A 43 -5.93 -2.50 12.02
N LEU A 44 -5.69 -1.34 11.40
CA LEU A 44 -4.58 -0.45 11.75
C LEU A 44 -4.78 0.18 13.13
N SER A 45 -5.99 0.65 13.44
CA SER A 45 -6.29 1.16 14.78
C SER A 45 -6.05 0.09 15.85
N LYS A 46 -6.52 -1.14 15.62
CA LYS A 46 -6.30 -2.27 16.53
C LYS A 46 -4.82 -2.61 16.71
N LYS A 47 -4.02 -2.53 15.64
CA LYS A 47 -2.56 -2.70 15.71
C LYS A 47 -1.87 -1.60 16.52
N LEU A 48 -2.46 -0.41 16.55
CA LEU A 48 -2.01 0.71 17.39
C LEU A 48 -2.55 0.62 18.83
N GLY A 49 -3.26 -0.46 19.17
CA GLY A 49 -3.81 -0.69 20.50
C GLY A 49 -5.13 0.02 20.77
N VAL A 50 -5.78 0.58 19.74
CA VAL A 50 -7.06 1.29 19.89
C VAL A 50 -8.17 0.56 19.15
N ASP A 51 -9.16 0.09 19.89
CA ASP A 51 -10.38 -0.47 19.33
C ASP A 51 -11.39 0.65 19.11
N PRO A 52 -11.69 1.05 17.86
CA PRO A 52 -12.61 2.15 17.58
C PRO A 52 -14.03 1.88 18.09
N ALA A 53 -14.38 0.64 18.44
CA ALA A 53 -15.66 0.29 19.04
C ALA A 53 -15.72 0.50 20.58
N LYS A 54 -14.58 0.69 21.24
CA LYS A 54 -14.49 0.76 22.72
C LYS A 54 -13.75 1.99 23.21
N ASP A 55 -12.76 2.44 22.46
CA ASP A 55 -11.83 3.49 22.86
C ASP A 55 -12.13 4.83 22.17
N ASN A 56 -11.62 5.91 22.76
CA ASN A 56 -11.75 7.24 22.19
C ASN A 56 -10.84 7.43 20.97
N ILE A 57 -11.41 8.03 19.92
CA ILE A 57 -10.68 8.32 18.68
C ILE A 57 -10.06 9.71 18.81
N THR A 58 -8.74 9.75 18.96
CA THR A 58 -7.94 10.98 18.98
C THR A 58 -7.40 11.32 17.60
N ASP A 59 -7.07 12.59 17.37
CA ASP A 59 -6.49 13.04 16.09
C ASP A 59 -5.10 12.42 15.86
N ASP A 60 -4.29 12.26 16.91
CA ASP A 60 -3.02 11.51 16.89
C ASP A 60 -3.16 10.08 16.34
N LEU A 61 -4.24 9.38 16.70
CA LEU A 61 -4.51 8.04 16.18
C LEU A 61 -4.75 8.08 14.68
N VAL A 62 -5.53 9.05 14.21
CA VAL A 62 -5.87 9.24 12.80
C VAL A 62 -4.60 9.53 11.98
N GLU A 63 -3.71 10.38 12.50
CA GLU A 63 -2.41 10.66 11.87
C GLU A 63 -1.52 9.41 11.78
N LYS A 64 -1.42 8.63 12.86
CA LYS A 64 -0.65 7.37 12.88
C LYS A 64 -1.22 6.36 11.87
N ILE A 65 -2.54 6.24 11.77
CA ILE A 65 -3.19 5.38 10.78
C ILE A 65 -2.88 5.86 9.35
N LYS A 66 -2.90 7.18 9.10
CA LYS A 66 -2.51 7.75 7.79
C LYS A 66 -1.10 7.36 7.43
N ALA A 67 -0.15 7.64 8.32
CA ALA A 67 1.26 7.42 8.11
C ALA A 67 1.54 5.94 7.85
N GLN A 68 0.91 5.05 8.63
CA GLN A 68 1.07 3.61 8.46
C GLN A 68 0.40 3.10 7.17
N PHE A 69 -0.76 3.64 6.79
CA PHE A 69 -1.43 3.26 5.55
C PHE A 69 -0.64 3.71 4.31
N LEU A 70 -0.09 4.92 4.32
CA LEU A 70 0.83 5.41 3.29
C LEU A 70 2.09 4.55 3.23
N SER A 71 2.69 4.24 4.38
CA SER A 71 3.88 3.38 4.46
C SER A 71 3.62 1.95 3.96
N GLN A 72 2.45 1.37 4.24
CA GLN A 72 2.05 0.05 3.75
C GLN A 72 1.77 0.04 2.25
N LYS A 73 1.22 1.14 1.70
CA LYS A 73 1.11 1.33 0.25
C LYS A 73 2.48 1.53 -0.41
N ASN A 74 3.41 2.19 0.29
CA ASN A 74 4.78 2.42 -0.13
C ASN A 74 5.73 1.26 0.21
N LYS A 75 5.23 0.08 0.58
CA LYS A 75 6.02 -1.17 0.69
C LYS A 75 6.58 -1.68 -0.66
N SER A 76 6.70 -0.82 -1.66
CA SER A 76 7.81 -0.95 -2.60
C SER A 76 9.03 -0.44 -1.84
N ILE A 77 9.68 -1.31 -1.06
CA ILE A 77 10.97 -1.02 -0.45
C ILE A 77 11.82 -0.42 -1.58
N PRO A 78 12.24 0.86 -1.50
CA PRO A 78 13.26 1.35 -2.39
C PRO A 78 14.56 0.76 -1.86
N VAL A 79 14.75 -0.56 -2.03
CA VAL A 79 16.12 -1.04 -2.04
C VAL A 79 16.72 -0.32 -3.23
N PRO A 80 17.82 0.43 -3.07
CA PRO A 80 18.45 1.09 -4.19
C PRO A 80 18.65 0.03 -5.28
N ARG A 81 17.87 0.16 -6.36
CA ARG A 81 17.84 -0.76 -7.51
C ARG A 81 19.26 -1.14 -7.94
N ASN A 82 20.19 -0.23 -7.75
CA ASN A 82 21.60 -0.36 -8.04
C ASN A 82 22.28 -1.45 -7.20
N GLU A 83 22.07 -1.54 -5.88
CA GLU A 83 22.81 -2.50 -5.04
C GLU A 83 22.41 -3.96 -5.30
N ILE A 84 21.13 -4.23 -5.55
CA ILE A 84 20.66 -5.59 -5.90
C ILE A 84 21.02 -5.95 -7.34
N LEU A 85 20.96 -5.00 -8.28
CA LEU A 85 21.15 -5.32 -9.71
C LEU A 85 22.60 -5.19 -10.18
N LEU A 86 23.47 -4.46 -9.48
CA LEU A 86 24.89 -4.32 -9.84
C LEU A 86 25.58 -5.68 -10.04
N PRO A 87 25.42 -6.66 -9.13
CA PRO A 87 26.04 -7.98 -9.28
C PRO A 87 25.52 -8.78 -10.48
N TYR A 88 24.35 -8.42 -11.02
CA TYR A 88 23.69 -9.14 -12.12
C TYR A 88 23.62 -8.32 -13.42
N LYS A 89 24.28 -7.16 -13.46
CA LYS A 89 24.28 -6.23 -14.59
C LYS A 89 24.66 -6.93 -15.90
N ASP A 90 25.79 -7.64 -15.92
CA ASP A 90 26.30 -8.33 -17.11
C ASP A 90 25.35 -9.42 -17.62
N ARG A 91 24.61 -10.06 -16.71
CA ARG A 91 23.64 -11.10 -17.04
C ARG A 91 22.36 -10.50 -17.63
N ILE A 92 21.94 -9.35 -17.11
CA ILE A 92 20.79 -8.59 -17.63
C ILE A 92 21.12 -8.03 -19.01
N GLU A 93 22.32 -7.49 -19.21
CA GLU A 93 22.81 -7.02 -20.52
C GLU A 93 22.79 -8.15 -21.56
N LYS A 94 23.33 -9.33 -21.22
CA LYS A 94 23.25 -10.53 -22.10
C LYS A 94 21.82 -10.95 -22.45
N TYR A 95 20.85 -10.76 -21.54
CA TYR A 95 19.45 -11.06 -21.84
C TYR A 95 18.80 -9.98 -22.71
N LEU A 96 19.19 -8.72 -22.53
CA LEU A 96 18.73 -7.61 -23.37
C LEU A 96 19.29 -7.72 -24.80
N GLU A 97 20.56 -8.08 -24.96
CA GLU A 97 21.19 -8.37 -26.26
C GLU A 97 20.49 -9.51 -27.01
N LYS A 98 19.99 -10.52 -26.29
CA LYS A 98 19.19 -11.62 -26.84
C LYS A 98 17.74 -11.24 -27.14
N GLY A 99 17.36 -9.96 -27.02
CA GLY A 99 16.02 -9.47 -27.28
C GLY A 99 14.96 -9.96 -26.28
N ILE A 100 15.37 -10.40 -25.09
CA ILE A 100 14.44 -10.92 -24.10
C ILE A 100 13.68 -9.76 -23.45
N LYS A 101 12.35 -9.83 -23.52
CA LYS A 101 11.47 -8.84 -22.85
C LYS A 101 11.79 -8.77 -21.35
N GLY A 102 11.86 -7.55 -20.80
CA GLY A 102 12.17 -7.32 -19.39
C GLY A 102 11.31 -8.11 -18.39
N SER A 103 10.04 -8.38 -18.72
CA SER A 103 9.15 -9.24 -17.90
C SER A 103 9.64 -10.69 -17.78
N LYS A 104 10.27 -11.23 -18.82
CA LYS A 104 10.87 -12.58 -18.81
C LYS A 104 12.21 -12.59 -18.07
N ILE A 105 12.99 -11.51 -18.18
CA ILE A 105 14.22 -11.32 -17.38
C ILE A 105 13.87 -11.31 -15.88
N MET A 106 12.82 -10.59 -15.47
CA MET A 106 12.37 -10.58 -14.08
C MET A 106 11.92 -11.96 -13.59
N ARG A 107 11.24 -12.75 -14.42
CA ARG A 107 10.85 -14.12 -14.06
C ARG A 107 12.07 -15.03 -13.90
N LEU A 108 13.12 -14.82 -14.69
CA LEU A 108 14.39 -15.53 -14.56
C LEU A 108 15.13 -15.12 -13.28
N LEU A 109 15.17 -13.82 -12.96
CA LEU A 109 15.78 -13.32 -11.72
C LEU A 109 15.01 -13.77 -10.47
N ALA A 110 13.67 -13.82 -10.54
CA ALA A 110 12.83 -14.31 -9.44
C ALA A 110 13.04 -15.81 -9.14
N ARG A 111 13.41 -16.62 -10.15
CA ARG A 111 13.79 -18.03 -9.94
C ARG A 111 15.09 -18.17 -9.14
N ASP A 112 15.97 -17.19 -9.27
CA ASP A 112 17.24 -17.13 -8.55
C ASP A 112 17.08 -16.44 -7.17
N GLY A 113 15.83 -16.22 -6.71
CA GLY A 113 15.51 -15.61 -5.42
C GLY A 113 15.48 -14.08 -5.42
N ILE A 114 15.67 -13.43 -6.57
CA ILE A 114 15.78 -11.97 -6.69
C ILE A 114 14.42 -11.38 -7.05
N LEU A 115 13.71 -10.87 -6.04
CA LEU A 115 12.41 -10.21 -6.22
C LEU A 115 12.58 -8.73 -6.57
N VAL A 116 12.59 -8.43 -7.87
CA VAL A 116 12.56 -7.04 -8.37
C VAL A 116 11.13 -6.66 -8.68
N THR A 117 10.63 -5.57 -8.11
CA THR A 117 9.32 -5.00 -8.44
C THR A 117 9.52 -3.66 -9.15
N PHE A 118 8.84 -3.44 -10.29
CA PHE A 118 8.82 -2.13 -10.91
C PHE A 118 7.83 -1.23 -10.14
N PRO A 119 8.15 0.04 -9.86
CA PRO A 119 7.08 0.99 -9.55
C PRO A 119 6.11 1.04 -10.74
N PRO A 120 4.82 1.32 -10.55
CA PRO A 120 3.90 1.46 -11.67
C PRO A 120 4.46 2.48 -12.68
N LYS A 121 4.31 2.20 -13.98
CA LYS A 121 4.70 3.11 -15.08
C LYS A 121 4.24 4.53 -14.74
N THR A 122 5.17 5.40 -14.35
CA THR A 122 5.01 6.84 -14.57
C THR A 122 5.28 7.04 -16.05
N SER A 123 4.21 7.23 -16.81
CA SER A 123 4.30 7.77 -18.17
C SER A 123 5.14 9.05 -18.11
N PRO A 124 6.16 9.21 -18.95
CA PRO A 124 6.82 10.49 -19.10
C PRO A 124 5.88 11.45 -19.84
N SER A 125 5.88 12.72 -19.42
CA SER A 125 5.51 13.86 -20.26
C SER A 125 6.78 14.68 -20.46
#